data_AF-A0AAV5KB01-F1
#
_entry.id   AF-A0AAV5KB01-F1
#
_cell.length_a   1.000
_cell.length_b   1.000
_cell.length_c   1.000
_cell.angle_alpha   90.00
_cell.angle_beta   90.00
_cell.angle_gamma   90.00
#
_symmetry.space_group_name_H-M   'P 1'
#
loop_
_entity.id
_entity.type
_entity.pdbx_description
1 polymer ?
#
loop_
_entity_poly.entity_id
_entity_poly.type
_entity_poly.pdbx_seq_one_letter_code
_entity_poly.pdbx_strand_id
1 'polypeptide(L)'
;MQTLLIRKGFGFSRRSVITGDSYKRVNEIGIPSEIAQKITFEEGLNMHNLTYLQNLVDNKLCLTYRDGSLTWSLREGSKGHMFLRLGQVVHRRIMDGDIVFINRLPTTRCI
;
A
#
# COMPACT_ATOMS: atom_id res chain seq x y z
N MET A 1 35.82 -6.28 -15.66
CA MET A 1 34.83 -7.03 -14.86
C MET A 1 33.56 -6.18 -14.78
N GLN A 2 32.48 -6.59 -15.45
CA GLN A 2 31.18 -5.91 -15.32
C GLN A 2 30.66 -6.14 -13.91
N THR A 3 30.56 -5.09 -13.11
CA THR A 3 29.73 -5.11 -11.90
C THR A 3 28.28 -5.28 -12.34
N LEU A 4 27.76 -6.50 -12.27
CA LEU A 4 26.32 -6.75 -12.28
C LEU A 4 25.76 -6.14 -10.99
N LEU A 5 25.54 -4.83 -10.99
CA LEU A 5 24.78 -4.13 -9.97
C LEU A 5 23.36 -4.69 -10.03
N ILE A 6 23.09 -5.73 -9.23
CA ILE A 6 21.74 -6.24 -8.98
C ILE A 6 21.01 -5.16 -8.17
N ARG A 7 20.59 -4.10 -8.86
CA ARG A 7 19.64 -3.13 -8.35
C ARG A 7 18.32 -3.38 -9.03
N LYS A 8 17.61 -4.42 -8.57
CA LYS A 8 16.18 -4.57 -8.88
C LYS A 8 15.45 -3.41 -8.20
N GLY A 9 14.91 -2.49 -8.98
CA GLY A 9 14.08 -1.42 -8.46
C GLY A 9 12.81 -2.03 -7.84
N PHE A 10 12.59 -1.80 -6.56
CA PHE A 10 11.35 -2.17 -5.89
C PHE A 10 10.38 -0.99 -5.94
N GLY A 11 9.31 -1.11 -6.72
CA GLY A 11 8.32 -0.05 -6.93
C GLY A 11 7.56 0.38 -5.68
N PHE A 12 7.45 -0.51 -4.69
CA PHE A 12 6.71 -0.29 -3.43
C PHE A 12 7.63 -0.12 -2.21
N SER A 13 8.84 0.44 -2.42
CA SER A 13 9.80 0.67 -1.34
C SER A 13 10.09 2.14 -1.13
N ARG A 14 10.39 2.53 0.11
CA ARG A 14 10.77 3.89 0.48
C ARG A 14 11.94 3.85 1.46
N ARG A 15 12.75 4.92 1.45
CA ARG A 15 13.81 5.17 2.43
C ARG A 15 13.58 6.53 3.06
N SER A 16 13.68 6.61 4.37
CA SER A 16 13.54 7.83 5.17
C SER A 16 14.54 7.84 6.31
N VAL A 17 14.72 9.01 6.92
CA VAL A 17 15.46 9.17 8.17
C VAL A 17 14.62 8.60 9.31
N ILE A 18 15.28 7.91 10.24
CA ILE A 18 14.64 7.31 11.41
C ILE A 18 14.84 8.23 12.61
N THR A 19 13.76 8.50 13.32
CA THR A 19 13.76 9.22 14.60
C THR A 19 13.12 8.31 15.65
N GLY A 20 13.69 8.27 16.86
CA GLY A 20 13.13 7.50 17.96
C GLY A 20 11.90 8.18 18.57
N ASP A 21 10.87 7.39 18.90
CA ASP A 21 9.66 7.84 19.59
C ASP A 21 9.37 6.88 20.75
N SER A 22 9.33 7.40 21.98
CA SER A 22 9.10 6.60 23.19
C SER A 22 7.64 6.23 23.44
N TYR A 23 6.69 6.82 22.70
CA TYR A 23 5.27 6.53 22.85
C TYR A 23 4.79 5.37 21.98
N LYS A 24 5.64 4.86 21.07
CA LYS A 24 5.30 3.77 20.16
C LYS A 24 5.69 2.41 20.72
N ARG A 25 4.90 1.39 20.37
CA ARG A 25 5.21 0.01 20.75
C ARG A 25 6.40 -0.50 19.95
N VAL A 26 7.06 -1.54 20.47
CA VAL A 26 8.25 -2.14 19.84
C VAL A 26 7.95 -2.69 18.43
N ASN A 27 6.71 -3.12 18.18
CA ASN A 27 6.26 -3.65 16.90
C ASN A 27 5.56 -2.59 16.02
N GLU A 28 5.62 -1.32 16.37
CA GLU A 28 5.00 -0.23 15.62
C GLU A 28 6.06 0.70 15.03
N ILE A 29 5.78 1.21 13.83
CA ILE A 29 6.59 2.25 13.20
C ILE A 29 5.70 3.40 12.73
N GLY A 30 6.14 4.63 12.97
CA GLY A 30 5.49 5.81 12.41
C GLY A 30 5.85 5.97 10.94
N ILE A 31 4.84 5.95 10.07
CA ILE A 31 5.01 6.28 8.65
C ILE A 31 4.45 7.70 8.39
N PRO A 32 5.25 8.62 7.83
CA PRO A 32 4.78 9.94 7.41
C PRO A 32 3.59 9.85 6.45
N SER A 33 2.62 10.77 6.60
CA SER A 33 1.40 10.78 5.81
C SER A 33 1.66 10.92 4.31
N GLU A 34 2.71 11.65 3.90
CA GLU A 34 3.06 11.82 2.49
C GLU A 34 3.57 10.52 1.86
N ILE A 35 4.14 9.63 2.67
CA ILE A 35 4.58 8.30 2.24
C ILE A 35 3.37 7.36 2.21
N ALA A 36 2.54 7.38 3.25
CA ALA A 36 1.36 6.54 3.35
C ALA A 36 0.36 6.77 2.20
N GLN A 37 0.22 8.00 1.72
CA GLN A 37 -0.65 8.33 0.59
C GLN A 37 -0.17 7.79 -0.77
N LYS A 38 1.12 7.44 -0.88
CA LYS A 38 1.76 7.00 -2.13
C LYS A 38 1.94 5.49 -2.21
N ILE A 39 2.19 4.84 -1.07
CA ILE A 39 2.33 3.38 -1.01
C ILE A 39 0.92 2.76 -1.06
N THR A 40 0.74 1.80 -1.97
CA THR A 40 -0.50 1.06 -2.11
C THR A 40 -0.31 -0.43 -1.83
N PHE A 41 -1.39 -1.05 -1.41
CA PHE A 41 -1.52 -2.48 -1.19
C PHE A 41 -2.68 -3.02 -2.02
N GLU A 42 -2.45 -4.17 -2.65
CA GLU A 42 -3.44 -4.89 -3.45
C GLU A 42 -4.28 -5.77 -2.54
N GLU A 43 -5.58 -5.49 -2.45
CA GLU A 43 -6.52 -6.30 -1.70
C GLU A 43 -7.58 -6.89 -2.63
N GLY A 44 -7.65 -8.23 -2.67
CA GLY A 44 -8.65 -8.94 -3.45
C GLY A 44 -10.02 -8.87 -2.79
N LEU A 45 -11.06 -8.63 -3.58
CA LEU A 45 -12.44 -8.59 -3.10
C LEU A 45 -12.98 -9.99 -2.80
N ASN A 46 -13.51 -10.12 -1.60
CA ASN A 46 -14.19 -11.28 -1.05
C ASN A 46 -15.51 -10.82 -0.40
N MET A 47 -16.41 -11.74 -0.10
CA MET A 47 -17.71 -11.43 0.52
C MET A 47 -17.55 -10.74 1.88
N HIS A 48 -16.50 -11.09 2.63
CA HIS A 48 -16.25 -10.55 3.97
C HIS A 48 -15.70 -9.12 3.97
N ASN A 49 -14.92 -8.73 2.94
CA ASN A 49 -14.31 -7.39 2.88
C ASN A 49 -15.03 -6.44 1.91
N LEU A 50 -16.09 -6.90 1.24
CA LEU A 50 -16.83 -6.11 0.26
C LEU A 50 -17.36 -4.79 0.83
N THR A 51 -18.00 -4.83 2.00
CA THR A 51 -18.55 -3.63 2.65
C THR A 51 -17.45 -2.64 3.05
N TYR A 52 -16.34 -3.15 3.57
CA TYR A 52 -15.19 -2.35 3.95
C TYR A 52 -14.53 -1.68 2.73
N LEU A 53 -14.27 -2.44 1.68
CA LEU A 53 -13.64 -1.92 0.45
C LEU A 53 -14.57 -0.96 -0.30
N GLN A 54 -15.88 -1.21 -0.29
CA GLN A 54 -16.87 -0.27 -0.85
C GLN A 54 -16.81 1.08 -0.14
N ASN A 55 -16.77 1.08 1.20
CA ASN A 55 -16.60 2.31 1.99
C ASN A 55 -15.28 3.03 1.67
N LEU A 56 -14.19 2.30 1.42
CA LEU A 56 -12.91 2.93 1.03
C LEU A 56 -12.97 3.60 -0.35
N VAL A 57 -13.70 2.99 -1.30
CA VAL A 57 -13.96 3.57 -2.63
C VAL A 57 -14.82 4.82 -2.50
N ASP A 58 -15.91 4.75 -1.75
CA ASP A 58 -16.84 5.86 -1.56
C ASP A 58 -16.15 7.07 -0.91
N ASN A 59 -15.23 6.81 0.05
CA ASN A 59 -14.40 7.84 0.70
C ASN A 59 -13.18 8.29 -0.14
N LYS A 60 -13.00 7.78 -1.36
CA LYS A 60 -11.87 8.11 -2.27
C LYS A 60 -10.49 7.86 -1.64
N LEU A 61 -10.39 6.85 -0.79
CA LEU A 61 -9.13 6.44 -0.15
C LEU A 61 -8.36 5.40 -0.97
N CYS A 62 -8.99 4.81 -1.99
CA CYS A 62 -8.31 3.97 -2.98
C CYS A 62 -7.82 4.79 -4.18
N LEU A 63 -6.75 4.29 -4.83
CA LEU A 63 -6.18 4.95 -6.01
C LEU A 63 -6.69 4.34 -7.30
N THR A 64 -6.72 3.01 -7.35
CA THR A 64 -7.10 2.23 -8.53
C THR A 64 -7.83 0.96 -8.10
N TYR A 65 -8.67 0.43 -8.97
CA TYR A 65 -9.14 -0.95 -8.86
C TYR A 65 -8.97 -1.64 -10.21
N ARG A 66 -8.88 -2.97 -10.17
CA ARG A 66 -8.58 -3.83 -11.30
C ARG A 66 -9.68 -4.87 -11.43
N ASP A 67 -10.15 -5.06 -12.66
CA ASP A 67 -11.12 -6.08 -13.05
C ASP A 67 -10.49 -6.84 -14.21
N GLY A 68 -9.90 -7.99 -13.90
CA GLY A 68 -9.05 -8.73 -14.82
C GLY A 68 -7.86 -7.91 -15.32
N SER A 69 -7.86 -7.57 -16.62
CA SER A 69 -6.74 -6.86 -17.27
C SER A 69 -6.85 -5.33 -17.17
N LEU A 70 -8.06 -4.82 -16.99
CA LEU A 70 -8.33 -3.39 -17.00
C LEU A 70 -8.07 -2.78 -15.62
N THR A 71 -7.40 -1.63 -15.60
CA THR A 71 -7.13 -0.86 -14.38
C THR A 71 -7.83 0.49 -14.49
N TRP A 72 -8.70 0.80 -13.54
CA TRP A 72 -9.39 2.08 -13.47
C TRP A 72 -8.79 2.93 -12.37
N SER A 73 -8.51 4.19 -12.67
CA SER A 73 -8.04 5.19 -11.72
C SER A 73 -9.20 6.01 -11.17
N LEU A 74 -9.29 6.13 -9.84
CA LEU A 74 -10.34 6.91 -9.19
C LEU A 74 -10.02 8.42 -9.17
N ARG A 75 -8.85 8.83 -9.69
CA ARG A 75 -8.43 10.25 -9.74
C ARG A 75 -9.24 11.07 -10.74
N GLU A 76 -9.74 10.45 -11.81
CA GLU A 76 -10.44 11.12 -12.89
C GLU A 76 -11.95 10.82 -12.85
N GLY A 77 -12.66 11.60 -12.03
CA GLY A 77 -14.02 12.02 -12.39
C GLY A 77 -15.15 10.99 -12.37
N SER A 78 -15.03 9.83 -11.73
CA SER A 78 -16.17 8.92 -11.55
C SER A 78 -17.14 9.47 -10.50
N LYS A 79 -18.07 10.34 -10.91
CA LYS A 79 -19.14 10.93 -10.07
C LYS A 79 -20.32 9.96 -9.79
N GLY A 80 -20.17 8.68 -10.10
CA GLY A 80 -21.21 7.67 -9.89
C GLY A 80 -20.91 6.77 -8.69
N HIS A 81 -21.96 6.30 -8.00
CA HIS A 81 -21.84 5.19 -7.07
C HIS A 81 -21.33 3.97 -7.85
N MET A 82 -20.08 3.59 -7.58
CA MET A 82 -19.43 2.48 -8.26
C MET A 82 -19.47 1.27 -7.34
N PHE A 83 -20.30 0.30 -7.67
CA PHE A 83 -20.44 -0.93 -6.89
C PHE A 83 -19.33 -1.91 -7.27
N LEU A 84 -18.51 -2.27 -6.29
CA LEU A 84 -17.49 -3.30 -6.43
C LEU A 84 -18.13 -4.68 -6.61
N ARG A 85 -17.50 -5.52 -7.44
CA ARG A 85 -17.94 -6.90 -7.68
C ARG A 85 -16.89 -7.88 -7.15
N LEU A 86 -17.36 -9.07 -6.77
CA LEU A 86 -16.47 -10.15 -6.35
C LEU A 86 -15.49 -10.50 -7.47
N GLY A 87 -14.22 -10.73 -7.11
CA GLY A 87 -13.15 -11.03 -8.06
C GLY A 87 -12.36 -9.81 -8.56
N GLN A 88 -12.78 -8.59 -8.25
CA GLN A 88 -11.98 -7.39 -8.50
C GLN A 88 -10.86 -7.24 -7.45
N VAL A 89 -9.79 -6.53 -7.81
CA VAL A 89 -8.67 -6.20 -6.90
C VAL A 89 -8.62 -4.71 -6.69
N VAL A 90 -8.61 -4.26 -5.43
CA VAL A 90 -8.55 -2.84 -5.08
C VAL A 90 -7.15 -2.50 -4.62
N HIS A 91 -6.57 -1.43 -5.17
CA HIS A 91 -5.33 -0.84 -4.66
C HIS A 91 -5.68 0.25 -3.66
N ARG A 92 -5.67 -0.12 -2.37
CA ARG A 92 -5.86 0.82 -1.26
C ARG A 92 -4.53 1.40 -0.81
N ARG A 93 -4.57 2.55 -0.13
CA ARG A 93 -3.40 3.09 0.58
C ARG A 93 -3.10 2.24 1.82
N ILE A 94 -1.87 2.34 2.32
CA ILE A 94 -1.54 1.74 3.62
C ILE A 94 -2.33 2.45 4.72
N MET A 95 -2.78 1.66 5.69
CA MET A 95 -3.56 2.09 6.84
C MET A 95 -2.88 1.60 8.12
N ASP A 96 -3.30 2.15 9.26
CA ASP A 96 -2.78 1.73 10.56
C ASP A 96 -3.09 0.24 10.79
N GLY A 97 -2.09 -0.52 11.24
CA GLY A 97 -2.18 -1.97 11.46
C GLY A 97 -1.69 -2.83 10.30
N ASP A 98 -1.37 -2.25 9.14
CA ASP A 98 -0.74 -2.98 8.05
C ASP A 98 0.70 -3.39 8.41
N ILE A 99 1.10 -4.59 7.97
CA ILE A 99 2.44 -5.14 8.22
C ILE A 99 3.38 -4.67 7.11
N VAL A 100 4.52 -4.10 7.52
CA VAL A 100 5.56 -3.62 6.60
C VAL A 100 6.91 -4.23 6.95
N PHE A 101 7.72 -4.50 5.92
CA PHE A 101 9.10 -4.93 6.10
C PHE A 101 10.03 -3.71 6.21
N ILE A 102 10.90 -3.74 7.21
CA ILE A 102 11.90 -2.70 7.44
C ILE A 102 13.29 -3.33 7.33
N ASN A 103 14.22 -2.58 6.74
CA ASN A 103 15.60 -3.01 6.60
C ASN A 103 16.55 -1.84 6.92
N ARG A 104 17.58 -2.09 7.75
CA ARG A 104 18.70 -1.18 8.00
C ARG A 104 19.99 -1.79 7.43
N LEU A 105 20.50 -1.22 6.34
CA LEU A 105 21.77 -1.63 5.74
C LEU A 105 22.97 -1.12 6.56
N PRO A 106 24.10 -1.86 6.62
CA PRO A 106 24.32 -3.19 6.04
C PRO A 106 23.65 -4.30 6.87
N THR A 107 22.99 -5.24 6.20
CA THR A 107 22.40 -6.42 6.85
C THR A 107 23.44 -7.52 6.96
N THR A 108 23.92 -7.78 8.17
CA THR A 108 24.82 -8.90 8.48
C THR A 108 24.13 -10.05 9.17
N ARG A 109 22.86 -9.88 9.57
CA ARG A 109 22.00 -10.88 10.20
C ARG A 109 20.58 -10.79 9.63
N CYS A 110 19.88 -11.92 9.59
CA CYS A 110 18.46 -11.95 9.29
C CYS A 110 17.70 -11.38 10.49
N ILE A 111 16.89 -10.36 10.26
CA ILE A 111 15.96 -9.71 11.20
C ILE A 111 14.57 -9.75 10.57
#